data_AF-A0A917XWS0-F1
#
_entry.id   AF-A0A917XWS0-F1
#
_cell.length_a   1.000
_cell.length_b   1.000
_cell.length_c   1.000
_cell.angle_alpha   90.00
_cell.angle_beta   90.00
_cell.angle_gamma   90.00
#
_symmetry.space_group_name_H-M   'P 1'
#
loop_
_entity.id
_entity.type
_entity.pdbx_description
1 polymer ?
#
loop_
_entity_poly.entity_id
_entity_poly.type
_entity_poly.pdbx_seq_one_letter_code
_entity_poly.pdbx_strand_id
1 'polypeptide(L)' 'MLRKYGINHDDSMKLANSRKGYWRASMNDIIHRAITNERLIKWGLKDLSILYELRYLKG' A
#
# COMPACT_ATOMS: atom_id res chain seq x y z
N MET A 1 -9.96 -7.18 7.66
CA MET A 1 -10.68 -6.02 7.11
C MET A 1 -9.84 -4.77 7.24
N LEU A 2 -9.86 -3.87 6.25
CA LEU A 2 -9.08 -2.62 6.17
C LEU A 2 -9.28 -1.70 7.38
N ARG A 3 -10.34 -1.91 8.17
CA ARG A 3 -10.57 -1.32 9.49
C ARG A 3 -9.40 -1.48 10.47
N LYS A 4 -8.69 -2.62 10.44
CA LYS A 4 -7.47 -2.82 11.26
C LYS A 4 -6.35 -1.85 10.89
N TYR A 5 -6.48 -1.20 9.74
CA TYR A 5 -5.51 -0.27 9.17
C TYR A 5 -6.00 1.18 9.21
N GLY A 6 -7.03 1.49 10.00
CA GLY A 6 -7.53 2.85 10.21
C GLY A 6 -8.52 3.34 9.14
N ILE A 7 -8.91 2.49 8.19
CA ILE A 7 -9.96 2.83 7.22
C ILE A 7 -11.33 2.75 7.91
N ASN A 8 -12.18 3.74 7.65
CA ASN A 8 -13.55 3.76 8.16
C ASN A 8 -14.35 2.54 7.66
N HIS A 9 -15.50 2.29 8.29
CA HIS A 9 -16.33 1.14 7.96
C HIS A 9 -16.84 1.18 6.50
N ASP A 10 -17.37 2.32 6.07
CA ASP A 10 -18.03 2.45 4.77
C ASP A 10 -17.06 2.27 3.60
N ASP A 11 -15.88 2.89 3.65
CA ASP A 11 -14.82 2.71 2.65
C ASP A 11 -14.29 1.27 2.64
N SER A 12 -14.14 0.67 3.83
CA SER A 12 -13.73 -0.73 3.94
C SER A 12 -14.73 -1.66 3.26
N MET A 13 -16.04 -1.44 3.47
CA MET A 13 -17.11 -2.23 2.88
C MET A 13 -17.25 -1.99 1.38
N LYS A 14 -17.11 -0.73 0.94
CA LYS A 14 -17.15 -0.34 -0.47
C LYS A 14 -16.10 -1.07 -1.30
N LEU A 15 -14.88 -1.20 -0.77
CA LEU A 15 -13.82 -1.92 -1.45
C LEU A 15 -13.98 -3.44 -1.34
N ALA A 16 -14.37 -3.96 -0.17
CA ALA A 16 -14.57 -5.39 0.04
C ALA A 16 -15.66 -5.98 -0.88
N ASN A 17 -16.72 -5.22 -1.15
CA ASN A 17 -17.82 -5.63 -2.03
C ASN A 17 -17.60 -5.25 -3.50
N SER A 18 -16.43 -4.72 -3.86
CA SER A 18 -16.14 -4.33 -5.24
C SER A 18 -16.00 -5.56 -6.13
N ARG A 19 -16.63 -5.54 -7.31
CA ARG A 19 -16.45 -6.56 -8.35
C ARG A 19 -15.25 -6.28 -9.27
N LYS A 20 -14.45 -5.25 -8.95
CA LYS A 20 -13.24 -4.93 -9.71
C LYS A 20 -12.21 -6.04 -9.50
N GLY A 21 -11.57 -6.50 -10.58
CA GLY A 21 -10.49 -7.48 -10.48
C GLY A 21 -9.30 -6.96 -9.66
N TYR A 22 -8.48 -7.88 -9.14
CA TYR A 22 -7.42 -7.55 -8.18
C TYR A 22 -6.47 -6.45 -8.66
N TRP A 23 -6.05 -6.49 -9.92
CA TRP A 23 -5.18 -5.45 -10.50
C TRP A 23 -5.82 -4.05 -10.52
N ARG A 24 -7.14 -3.99 -10.73
CA ARG A 24 -7.86 -2.71 -10.69
C ARG A 24 -8.13 -2.28 -9.24
N ALA A 25 -8.27 -3.22 -8.32
CA ALA A 25 -8.43 -2.95 -6.90
C ALA A 25 -7.13 -2.48 -6.24
N SER A 26 -5.97 -2.94 -6.69
CA SER A 26 -4.66 -2.54 -6.14
C SER A 26 -4.35 -1.07 -6.35
N MET A 27 -4.87 -0.45 -7.42
CA MET A 27 -4.73 0.98 -7.72
C MET A 27 -5.82 1.85 -7.04
N ASN A 28 -6.56 1.30 -6.08
CA ASN A 28 -7.61 2.05 -5.37
C ASN A 28 -6.99 2.90 -4.25
N ASP A 29 -7.41 4.16 -4.13
CA ASP A 29 -7.00 5.08 -3.06
C ASP A 29 -7.16 4.48 -1.65
N ILE A 30 -8.25 3.73 -1.41
CA ILE A 30 -8.50 3.09 -0.11
C ILE A 30 -7.40 2.06 0.23
N ILE A 31 -6.86 1.34 -0.76
CA ILE A 31 -5.73 0.43 -0.56
C ILE A 31 -4.46 1.22 -0.25
N HIS A 32 -4.17 2.28 -1.02
CA HIS A 32 -2.97 3.08 -0.82
C HIS A 32 -2.94 3.78 0.55
N ARG A 33 -4.11 4.22 1.05
CA ARG A 33 -4.25 4.77 2.41
C ARG A 33 -4.07 3.71 3.50
N ALA A 34 -4.54 2.48 3.25
CA ALA A 34 -4.43 1.39 4.22
C ALA A 34 -3.03 0.78 4.28
N ILE A 35 -2.40 0.62 3.11
CA ILE A 35 -1.11 -0.04 2.90
C ILE A 35 -0.14 0.99 2.31
N THR A 36 0.41 1.83 3.18
CA THR A 36 1.40 2.84 2.79
C THR A 36 2.78 2.22 2.56
N ASN A 37 3.64 2.90 1.80
CA ASN A 37 5.03 2.48 1.61
C ASN A 37 5.77 2.31 2.95
N GLU A 38 5.55 3.21 3.90
CA GLU A 38 6.12 3.12 5.26
C GLU A 38 5.75 1.82 5.96
N ARG A 39 4.49 1.37 5.83
CA ARG A 39 4.04 0.10 6.42
C ARG A 39 4.67 -1.09 5.72
N LEU A 40 4.76 -1.05 4.40
CA LEU A 40 5.43 -2.10 3.63
C LEU A 40 6.91 -2.20 4.05
N ILE A 41 7.58 -1.07 4.22
CA ILE A 41 8.96 -1.01 4.72
C ILE A 41 9.05 -1.57 6.14
N LYS A 42 8.13 -1.19 7.03
CA LYS A 42 8.05 -1.75 8.39
C LYS A 42 7.80 -3.26 8.41
N TRP A 43 7.11 -3.80 7.42
CA TRP A 43 6.92 -5.25 7.24
C TRP A 43 8.13 -5.95 6.60
N GLY A 44 9.15 -5.21 6.18
CA GLY A 44 10.40 -5.75 5.64
C GLY A 44 10.58 -5.55 4.13
N LEU A 45 9.69 -4.84 3.45
CA LEU A 45 9.91 -4.48 2.04
C LEU A 45 11.07 -3.48 1.95
N LYS A 46 12.11 -3.82 1.20
CA LYS A 46 13.22 -2.89 0.96
C LYS A 46 12.82 -1.86 -0.10
N ASP A 47 13.07 -0.60 0.20
CA ASP A 47 12.90 0.49 -0.77
C ASP A 47 14.01 0.42 -1.83
N LEU A 48 13.61 0.15 -3.07
CA LEU A 48 14.54 -0.02 -4.18
C LEU A 48 15.24 1.30 -4.56
N SER A 49 14.56 2.44 -4.44
CA SER A 49 15.12 3.75 -4.74
C SER A 49 16.24 4.09 -3.77
N ILE A 50 16.03 3.84 -2.47
CA ILE A 50 17.06 4.02 -1.45
C ILE A 50 18.26 3.10 -1.72
N LEU A 51 18.03 1.83 -2.05
CA LEU A 51 19.11 0.90 -2.37
C LEU A 51 19.91 1.33 -3.61
N TYR A 52 19.22 1.86 -4.62
CA TYR A 52 19.85 2.40 -5.83
C TYR A 52 20.73 3.62 -5.52
N GLU A 53 20.20 4.59 -4.78
CA GLU A 53 20.94 5.80 -4.37
C GLU A 53 22.19 5.46 -3.57
N LEU A 54 22.06 4.56 -2.58
CA LEU A 54 23.19 4.12 -1.75
C LEU A 54 24.31 3.48 -2.56
N ARG A 55 23.97 2.76 -3.63
CA ARG A 55 24.95 2.04 -4.45
C ARG A 55 25.60 2.91 -5.52
N TYR A 56 24.83 3.77 -6.17
CA TYR A 56 25.27 4.42 -7.42
C TYR A 56 25.40 5.94 -7.33
N LEU A 57 24.72 6.59 -6.39
CA LEU A 57 24.67 8.05 -6.31
C LEU A 57 25.47 8.64 -5.13
N LYS A 58 25.86 7.81 -4.15
CA LYS A 58 26.72 8.21 -3.02
C LYS A 58 28.21 7.88 -3.21
N GLY A 59 28.70 7.92 -4.46
CA GLY A 59 30.11 7.73 -4.82
C GLY A 59 30.87 9.05 -4.86
#